data_AF-A0A7W1LW18-F1
#
_entry.id   AF-A0A7W1LW18-F1
#
_cell.length_a   1.000
_cell.length_b   1.000
_cell.length_c   1.000
_cell.angle_alpha   90.00
_cell.angle_beta   90.00
_cell.angle_gamma   90.00
#
_symmetry.space_group_name_H-M   'P 1'
#
loop_
_entity.id
_entity.type
_entity.pdbx_description
1 polymer ?
#
loop_
_entity_poly.entity_id
_entity_poly.type
_entity_poly.pdbx_seq_one_letter_code
_entity_poly.pdbx_strand_id
1 'polypeptide(L)'
;DRISIADTGDGIPAEQLKRIFERFYRVDRARSRDMGGTGLGLAIVKHLALAHGGEVGVHSTPGEGSTFTIELPASAPEQLEDEQAVDRTTVVQS
;
A
#
# COMPACT_ATOMS: atom_id res chain seq x y z
N ASP A 1 4.40 13.51 3.47
CA ASP A 1 5.65 13.13 2.78
C ASP A 1 5.38 12.27 1.56
N ARG A 2 6.23 12.41 0.53
CA ARG A 2 6.14 11.65 -0.72
C ARG A 2 7.46 10.93 -0.99
N ILE A 3 7.36 9.64 -1.32
CA ILE A 3 8.49 8.80 -1.70
C ILE A 3 8.21 8.24 -3.09
N SER A 4 9.17 8.39 -4.01
CA SER A 4 9.09 7.87 -5.38
C SER A 4 10.23 6.89 -5.64
N ILE A 5 9.92 5.77 -6.27
CA ILE A 5 10.87 4.74 -6.68
C ILE A 5 10.71 4.52 -8.18
N ALA A 6 11.75 4.83 -8.95
CA ALA A 6 11.79 4.63 -10.38
C ALA A 6 12.64 3.41 -10.75
N ASP A 7 12.16 2.62 -11.70
CA ASP A 7 12.88 1.54 -12.36
C ASP A 7 13.00 1.81 -13.86
N THR A 8 13.88 1.08 -14.53
CA THR A 8 14.10 1.12 -15.98
C THR A 8 13.76 -0.22 -16.63
N GLY A 9 12.78 -0.94 -16.09
CA GLY A 9 12.33 -2.23 -16.61
C GLY A 9 11.48 -2.09 -17.88
N ASP A 10 10.78 -3.14 -18.28
CA ASP A 10 9.95 -3.14 -19.50
C ASP A 10 8.69 -2.25 -19.40
N GLY A 11 8.42 -1.64 -18.25
CA GLY A 11 7.19 -0.92 -17.99
C GLY A 11 5.95 -1.83 -17.92
N ILE A 12 4.78 -1.20 -17.77
CA ILE A 12 3.48 -1.84 -17.56
C ILE A 12 2.46 -1.20 -18.51
N PRO A 13 1.70 -2.00 -19.28
CA PRO A 13 0.62 -1.48 -20.13
C PRO A 13 -0.47 -0.76 -19.33
N ALA A 14 -1.01 0.33 -19.89
CA ALA A 14 -1.97 1.21 -19.22
C ALA A 14 -3.23 0.46 -18.72
N GLU A 15 -3.70 -0.52 -19.47
CA GLU A 15 -4.86 -1.34 -19.11
C GLU A 15 -4.63 -2.20 -17.86
N GLN A 16 -3.37 -2.49 -17.53
CA GLN A 16 -3.01 -3.32 -16.38
C GLN A 16 -2.81 -2.48 -15.10
N LEU A 17 -2.48 -1.18 -15.22
CA LEU A 17 -2.18 -0.29 -14.08
C LEU A 17 -3.29 -0.26 -13.02
N LYS A 18 -4.55 -0.37 -13.44
CA LYS A 18 -5.70 -0.38 -12.51
C LYS A 18 -5.71 -1.60 -11.58
N ARG A 19 -5.08 -2.69 -12.01
CA ARG A 19 -5.17 -4.01 -11.38
C ARG A 19 -3.88 -4.43 -10.68
N ILE A 20 -2.75 -3.77 -10.91
CA ILE A 20 -1.44 -4.19 -10.35
C ILE A 20 -1.39 -4.22 -8.82
N PHE A 21 -2.30 -3.50 -8.14
CA PHE A 21 -2.43 -3.51 -6.69
C PHE A 21 -3.46 -4.53 -6.17
N GLU A 22 -4.10 -5.32 -7.05
CA GLU A 22 -4.96 -6.42 -6.66
C GLU A 22 -4.13 -7.59 -6.11
N ARG A 23 -4.64 -8.26 -5.07
CA ARG A 23 -3.99 -9.47 -4.53
C ARG A 23 -3.96 -10.55 -5.60
N PHE A 24 -2.81 -11.22 -5.72
CA PHE A 24 -2.56 -12.32 -6.67
C PHE A 24 -2.54 -11.90 -8.15
N TYR A 25 -2.73 -10.62 -8.46
CA TYR A 25 -2.68 -10.14 -9.83
C TYR A 25 -1.22 -10.03 -10.32
N ARG A 26 -1.00 -10.41 -11.58
CA ARG A 26 0.32 -10.42 -12.23
C ARG A 26 0.14 -9.98 -13.69
N VAL A 27 0.90 -8.98 -14.12
CA VAL A 27 0.83 -8.38 -15.47
C VAL A 27 1.15 -9.40 -16.57
N ASP A 28 2.10 -10.31 -16.31
CA ASP A 28 2.46 -11.33 -17.27
C ASP A 28 2.74 -12.66 -16.56
N ARG A 29 2.05 -13.74 -16.96
CA ARG A 29 2.29 -15.09 -16.40
C ARG A 29 3.52 -15.75 -17.00
N ALA A 30 4.00 -15.30 -18.16
CA ALA A 30 5.10 -15.95 -18.88
C ALA A 30 6.48 -15.66 -18.26
N ARG A 31 6.80 -14.39 -17.97
CA ARG A 31 8.07 -13.96 -17.31
C ARG A 31 8.13 -14.27 -15.81
N SER A 32 6.98 -14.43 -15.19
CA SER A 32 6.85 -14.54 -13.74
C SER A 32 7.09 -15.98 -13.23
N ARG A 33 7.43 -16.91 -14.14
CA ARG A 33 7.86 -18.27 -13.79
C ARG A 33 9.28 -18.32 -13.23
N ASP A 34 10.16 -17.39 -13.61
CA ASP A 34 11.58 -17.43 -13.21
C ASP A 34 11.91 -16.60 -11.96
N MET A 35 11.11 -15.58 -11.63
CA MET A 35 11.33 -14.68 -10.47
C MET A 35 10.21 -14.76 -9.41
N GLY A 36 9.76 -15.98 -9.11
CA GLY A 36 8.87 -16.34 -7.99
C GLY A 36 8.21 -15.21 -7.18
N GLY A 37 6.89 -15.07 -7.28
CA GLY A 37 6.13 -14.15 -6.44
C GLY A 37 4.64 -14.47 -6.45
N THR A 38 3.99 -14.36 -5.28
CA THR A 38 2.55 -14.64 -5.12
C THR A 38 1.66 -13.54 -5.68
N GLY A 39 2.22 -12.40 -6.10
CA GLY A 39 1.44 -11.21 -6.48
C GLY A 39 0.83 -10.49 -5.28
N LEU A 40 1.41 -10.65 -4.08
CA LEU A 40 0.92 -9.99 -2.86
C LEU A 40 1.64 -8.68 -2.53
N GLY A 41 2.86 -8.46 -3.02
CA GLY A 41 3.71 -7.32 -2.63
C GLY A 41 3.01 -5.96 -2.76
N LEU A 42 2.58 -5.60 -3.97
CA LEU A 42 1.90 -4.32 -4.21
C LEU A 42 0.56 -4.20 -3.47
N ALA A 43 -0.17 -5.31 -3.29
CA ALA A 43 -1.41 -5.30 -2.52
C ALA A 43 -1.17 -5.04 -1.03
N ILE A 44 -0.08 -5.58 -0.45
CA ILE A 44 0.35 -5.30 0.91
C ILE A 44 0.73 -3.82 1.04
N VAL A 45 1.54 -3.30 0.10
CA VAL A 45 1.98 -1.89 0.09
C VAL A 45 0.77 -0.94 0.04
N LYS A 46 -0.20 -1.19 -0.84
CA LYS A 46 -1.44 -0.41 -0.91
C LYS A 46 -2.19 -0.42 0.42
N HIS A 47 -2.35 -1.59 1.04
CA HIS A 47 -3.06 -1.70 2.31
C HIS A 47 -2.33 -0.98 3.44
N LEU A 48 -1.00 -1.09 3.49
CA LEU A 48 -0.18 -0.45 4.50
C LEU A 48 -0.25 1.08 4.37
N ALA A 49 -0.10 1.62 3.17
CA ALA A 49 -0.23 3.07 2.95
C ALA A 49 -1.61 3.59 3.38
N LEU A 50 -2.69 2.90 2.98
CA LEU A 50 -4.05 3.26 3.39
C LEU A 50 -4.25 3.20 4.90
N ALA A 51 -3.70 2.18 5.58
CA ALA A 51 -3.77 2.07 7.04
C ALA A 51 -3.05 3.22 7.76
N HIS A 52 -2.09 3.87 7.10
CA HIS A 52 -1.38 5.05 7.59
C HIS A 52 -2.01 6.37 7.09
N GLY A 53 -3.21 6.33 6.51
CA GLY A 53 -3.91 7.51 5.99
C GLY A 53 -3.32 8.07 4.70
N GLY A 54 -2.48 7.29 4.01
CA GLY A 54 -1.84 7.66 2.76
C GLY A 54 -2.37 6.92 1.54
N GLU A 55 -1.67 7.07 0.43
CA GLU A 55 -2.01 6.45 -0.84
C GLU A 55 -0.78 5.97 -1.63
N VAL A 56 -1.05 5.17 -2.66
CA VAL A 56 -0.02 4.64 -3.56
C VAL A 56 -0.41 4.92 -5.01
N GLY A 57 0.59 5.27 -5.80
CA GLY A 57 0.44 5.58 -7.22
C GLY A 57 1.46 4.84 -8.07
N VAL A 58 1.18 4.77 -9.37
CA VAL A 58 2.11 4.24 -10.37
C VAL A 58 1.98 5.07 -11.65
N HIS A 59 3.11 5.38 -12.24
CA HIS A 59 3.23 5.83 -13.62
C HIS A 59 4.14 4.86 -14.36
N SER A 60 3.81 4.49 -15.59
CA SER A 60 4.61 3.53 -16.34
C SER A 60 4.39 3.72 -17.83
N THR A 61 5.48 3.55 -18.58
CA THR A 61 5.47 3.55 -20.04
C THR A 61 6.12 2.25 -20.52
N PRO A 62 5.44 1.44 -21.34
CA PRO A 62 6.03 0.24 -21.91
C PRO A 62 7.35 0.53 -22.62
N GLY A 63 8.41 -0.20 -22.25
CA GLY A 63 9.77 -0.05 -22.77
C GLY A 63 10.65 1.00 -22.06
N GLU A 64 10.10 1.83 -21.17
CA GLU A 64 10.85 2.88 -20.47
C GLU A 64 10.99 2.64 -18.97
N GLY A 65 10.10 1.84 -18.38
CA GLY A 65 10.11 1.49 -16.95
C GLY A 65 8.89 2.00 -16.20
N SER A 66 8.95 1.97 -14.88
CA SER A 66 7.86 2.41 -14.01
C SER A 66 8.35 3.27 -12.86
N THR A 67 7.49 4.17 -12.39
CA THR A 67 7.69 4.94 -11.16
C THR A 67 6.53 4.68 -10.22
N PHE A 68 6.84 4.10 -9.06
CA PHE A 68 5.89 3.90 -7.96
C PHE A 68 6.01 5.04 -6.97
N THR A 69 4.87 5.51 -6.47
CA THR A 69 4.81 6.60 -5.48
C THR A 69 4.06 6.12 -4.25
N ILE A 70 4.53 6.52 -3.06
CA ILE A 70 3.80 6.43 -1.80
C ILE A 70 3.68 7.86 -1.25
N GLU A 71 2.46 8.25 -0.89
CA GLU A 71 2.17 9.53 -0.24
C GLU A 71 1.59 9.26 1.15
N LEU A 72 2.20 9.82 2.18
CA LEU A 72 1.77 9.68 3.58
C LEU A 72 1.49 11.08 4.18
N PRO A 73 0.54 11.21 5.11
CA PRO A 73 0.38 12.44 5.90
C PRO A 73 1.66 12.80 6.66
N ALA A 74 1.97 14.09 6.80
CA ALA A 74 3.16 14.56 7.51
C ALA A 74 3.06 14.43 9.05
N SER A 75 1.85 14.21 9.57
CA SER A 75 1.56 13.95 10.98
C SER A 75 0.72 12.68 11.07
N ALA A 76 1.01 11.82 12.04
CA ALA A 76 0.17 10.65 12.30
C ALA A 76 -1.29 11.10 12.47
N PRO A 77 -2.27 10.36 11.92
CA PRO A 77 -3.67 10.66 12.22
C PRO A 77 -3.82 10.66 13.74
N GLU A 78 -4.43 11.72 14.29
CA GLU A 78 -4.80 11.75 15.71
C GLU A 78 -5.60 10.48 15.98
N GLN A 79 -4.98 9.52 16.67
CA GLN A 79 -5.67 8.35 17.17
C GLN A 79 -6.59 8.91 18.24
N LEU A 80 -7.87 9.08 17.91
CA LEU A 80 -8.91 9.39 18.88
C LEU A 80 -8.75 8.36 20.00
N GLU A 81 -8.27 8.82 21.14
CA GLU A 81 -8.21 8.01 22.35
C GLU A 81 -9.66 7.59 22.62
N ASP A 82 -9.94 6.29 22.59
CA ASP A 82 -11.18 5.73 23.14
C ASP A 82 -11.14 5.95 24.66
N GLU A 83 -11.27 7.21 25.09
CA GLU A 83 -11.71 7.55 26.43
C GLU A 83 -13.20 7.19 26.53
N GLN A 84 -13.56 6.51 27.62
CA GLN A 84 -14.92 6.12 28.03
C GLN A 84 -15.43 4.73 27.63
N ALA A 85 -14.91 3.68 28.29
CA ALA A 85 -15.77 2.59 28.82
C ALA A 85 -15.01 1.66 29.80
N VAL A 86 -14.39 2.19 30.85
CA VAL A 86 -14.09 1.39 32.05
C VAL A 86 -14.43 2.20 33.29
N ASP A 87 -15.72 2.39 33.53
CA ASP A 87 -16.23 2.70 34.87
C ASP A 87 -16.12 1.42 35.71
N ARG A 88 -14.91 1.15 36.19
CA ARG A 88 -14.67 0.13 37.22
C ARG A 88 -15.04 0.74 38.57
N THR A 89 -16.29 0.54 38.93
CA THR A 89 -16.71 0.09 40.27
C THR A 89 -15.75 0.47 41.40
N THR A 90 -15.95 1.63 42.02
CA THR A 90 -15.42 1.87 43.37
C THR A 90 -16.37 1.24 44.37
N VAL A 91 -15.98 0.07 44.89
CA VAL A 91 -16.55 -0.54 46.09
C VAL A 91 -15.52 -0.37 47.23
N VAL A 92 -16.05 -0.02 48.41
CA VAL A 92 -15.45 0.06 49.76
C VAL A 92 -14.59 1.30 50.09
N GLN A 93 -15.09 2.17 50.98
CA GLN A 93 -14.58 2.27 52.36
C GLN A 93 -15.46 3.17 53.27
N SER A 94 -15.86 2.55 54.39
CA SER A 94 -16.18 3.10 55.72
C SER A 94 -17.44 3.94 55.93
#